data_AF-A0A081ASR1-F1
#
_entry.id   AF-A0A081ASR1-F1
#
_cell.length_a   1.000
_cell.length_b   1.000
_cell.length_c   1.000
_cell.angle_alpha   90.00
_cell.angle_beta   90.00
_cell.angle_gamma   90.00
#
_symmetry.space_group_name_H-M   'P 1'
#
loop_
_entity.id
_entity.type
_entity.pdbx_description
1 polymer ?
#
loop_
_entity_poly.entity_id
_entity_poly.type
_entity_poly.pdbx_seq_one_letter_code
_entity_poly.pdbx_strand_id
1 'polypeptide(L)'
;MLFQEIEKEYNAGRAAKNDILIKAAMFVRKLAKDERVDTYIDSIMKLQEDLVTLGHPIDEAELARLLLTNALEVFPDLSNELVAARMKGDELEVGKVRGRLLAREQEETMRGPRLDAARVVSSAAAAAGAP
;
A
#
# COMPACT_ATOMS: atom_id res chain seq x y z
N MET A 1 37.71 9.76 26.27
CA MET A 1 36.59 10.43 26.99
C MET A 1 35.47 9.41 27.12
N LEU A 2 35.45 8.66 28.22
CA LEU A 2 34.53 7.51 28.41
C LEU A 2 33.05 7.89 28.30
N PHE A 3 32.69 9.07 28.81
CA PHE A 3 31.32 9.56 28.79
C PHE A 3 30.78 9.81 27.37
N GLN A 4 31.62 10.29 26.46
CA GLN A 4 31.24 10.53 25.05
C GLN A 4 31.04 9.21 24.28
N GLU A 5 31.83 8.17 24.59
CA GLU A 5 31.64 6.83 24.02
C GLU A 5 30.34 6.20 24.50
N ILE A 6 30.03 6.31 25.79
CA ILE A 6 28.76 5.82 26.37
C ILE A 6 27.55 6.54 25.74
N GLU A 7 27.58 7.87 25.61
CA GLU A 7 26.50 8.62 24.95
C GLU A 7 26.32 8.21 23.49
N LYS A 8 27.42 7.99 22.76
CA LYS A 8 27.38 7.55 21.36
C LYS A 8 26.76 6.16 21.23
N GLU A 9 27.17 5.20 22.06
CA GLU A 9 26.60 3.85 22.06
C GLU A 9 25.12 3.84 22.46
N TYR A 10 24.75 4.61 23.48
CA TYR A 10 23.37 4.74 23.92
C TYR A 10 22.47 5.32 22.82
N ASN A 11 22.91 6.39 22.14
CA ASN A 11 22.17 6.99 21.05
C ASN A 11 22.07 6.08 19.82
N ALA A 12 23.12 5.35 19.50
CA ALA A 12 23.10 4.35 18.42
C ALA A 12 22.11 3.21 18.73
N GLY A 13 22.13 2.68 19.95
CA GLY A 13 21.18 1.65 20.39
C GLY A 13 19.73 2.14 20.35
N ARG A 14 19.48 3.41 20.70
CA ARG A 14 18.16 4.04 20.61
C ARG A 14 17.69 4.20 19.15
N ALA A 15 18.57 4.65 18.26
CA ALA A 15 18.25 4.80 16.84
C ALA A 15 17.91 3.44 16.20
N ALA A 16 18.69 2.41 16.49
CA ALA A 16 18.43 1.05 16.02
C ALA A 16 17.08 0.52 16.54
N LYS A 17 16.76 0.74 17.82
CA LYS A 17 15.46 0.34 18.36
C LYS A 17 14.29 1.05 17.66
N ASN A 18 14.47 2.32 17.30
CA ASN A 18 13.45 3.08 16.58
C ASN A 18 13.28 2.60 15.14
N ASP A 19 14.36 2.24 14.44
CA ASP A 19 14.28 1.72 13.06
C ASP A 19 13.45 0.42 12.98
N ILE A 20 13.64 -0.49 13.94
CA ILE A 20 12.95 -1.79 13.98
C ILE A 20 11.46 -1.57 14.17
N LEU A 21 11.09 -0.65 15.07
CA LEU A 21 9.70 -0.32 15.35
C LEU A 21 9.01 0.30 14.13
N ILE A 22 9.70 1.17 13.40
CA ILE A 22 9.15 1.80 12.19
C ILE A 22 8.99 0.74 11.09
N LYS A 23 10.00 -0.10 10.84
CA LYS A 23 9.89 -1.19 9.85
C LYS A 23 8.76 -2.16 10.20
N ALA A 24 8.61 -2.53 11.48
CA ALA A 24 7.50 -3.36 11.94
C ALA A 24 6.15 -2.69 11.66
N ALA A 25 6.02 -1.38 11.93
CA ALA A 25 4.83 -0.60 11.61
C ALA A 25 4.52 -0.62 10.10
N MET A 26 5.54 -0.49 9.24
CA MET A 26 5.37 -0.59 7.78
C MET A 26 4.85 -1.96 7.36
N PHE A 27 5.36 -3.06 7.92
CA PHE A 27 4.93 -4.42 7.56
C PHE A 27 3.48 -4.74 7.97
N VAL A 28 3.04 -4.25 9.13
CA VAL A 28 1.66 -4.47 9.62
C VAL A 28 0.65 -3.49 9.02
N ARG A 29 1.12 -2.41 8.39
CA ARG A 29 0.25 -1.41 7.78
C ARG A 29 -0.31 -1.89 6.44
N LYS A 30 -1.38 -2.69 6.52
CA LYS A 30 -2.16 -3.13 5.35
C LYS A 30 -3.10 -2.03 4.87
N LEU A 31 -3.38 -2.01 3.58
CA LEU A 31 -4.47 -1.22 3.02
C LEU A 31 -5.80 -1.79 3.53
N ALA A 32 -6.65 -0.96 4.12
CA ALA A 32 -7.99 -1.40 4.55
C ALA A 32 -9.01 -1.28 3.41
N LYS A 33 -10.08 -2.10 3.44
CA LYS A 33 -11.07 -2.20 2.34
C LYS A 33 -11.78 -0.88 2.01
N ASP A 34 -12.07 -0.07 3.01
CA ASP A 34 -12.76 1.22 2.84
C ASP A 34 -11.79 2.41 2.87
N GLU A 35 -10.49 2.14 2.84
CA GLU A 35 -9.46 3.14 2.86
C GLU A 35 -9.08 3.58 1.44
N ARG A 36 -8.90 4.89 1.25
CA ARG A 36 -8.38 5.43 0.02
C ARG A 36 -6.91 5.04 -0.17
N VAL A 37 -6.56 4.63 -1.39
CA VAL A 37 -5.22 4.17 -1.73
C VAL A 37 -4.16 5.27 -1.53
N ASP A 38 -4.51 6.54 -1.80
CA ASP A 38 -3.63 7.69 -1.56
C ASP A 38 -3.24 7.81 -0.08
N THR A 39 -4.20 7.68 0.83
CA THR A 39 -4.05 7.78 2.28
C THR A 39 -3.16 6.67 2.82
N TYR A 40 -3.34 5.46 2.28
CA TYR A 40 -2.47 4.33 2.57
C TYR A 40 -1.03 4.56 2.11
N ILE A 41 -0.84 5.01 0.86
CA ILE A 41 0.49 5.31 0.31
C ILE A 41 1.17 6.38 1.16
N ASP A 42 0.47 7.48 1.45
CA ASP A 42 1.01 8.58 2.25
C ASP A 42 1.42 8.11 3.65
N SER A 43 0.64 7.23 4.27
CA SER A 43 0.98 6.63 5.57
C SER A 43 2.29 5.84 5.53
N ILE A 44 2.49 5.01 4.50
CA ILE A 44 3.74 4.24 4.33
C ILE A 44 4.92 5.16 4.03
N MET A 45 4.71 6.20 3.21
CA MET A 45 5.76 7.14 2.84
C MET A 45 6.23 8.00 4.00
N LYS A 46 5.33 8.34 4.93
CA LYS A 46 5.70 9.00 6.18
C LYS A 46 6.62 8.13 7.03
N LEU A 47 6.33 6.83 7.15
CA LEU A 47 7.22 5.89 7.86
C LEU A 47 8.58 5.75 7.17
N GLN A 48 8.62 5.79 5.83
CA GLN A 48 9.89 5.83 5.10
C GLN A 48 10.67 7.12 5.35
N GLU A 49 10.00 8.27 5.44
CA GLU A 49 10.63 9.55 5.79
C GLU A 49 11.23 9.52 7.21
N ASP A 50 10.54 8.90 8.17
CA ASP A 50 11.06 8.67 9.51
C ASP A 50 12.33 7.79 9.47
N LEU A 51 12.35 6.74 8.65
CA LEU A 51 13.55 5.90 8.43
C LEU A 51 14.71 6.65 7.77
N VAL A 52 14.41 7.50 6.77
CA VAL A 52 15.41 8.38 6.13
C VAL A 52 16.04 9.30 7.18
N THR A 53 15.22 9.88 8.06
CA THR A 53 15.68 10.76 9.14
C THR A 53 16.59 10.05 10.13
N LEU A 54 16.35 8.75 10.36
CA LEU A 54 17.20 7.89 11.19
C LEU A 54 18.45 7.38 10.46
N GLY A 55 18.60 7.62 9.16
CA GLY A 55 19.73 7.15 8.35
C GLY A 55 19.60 5.68 7.90
N HIS A 56 18.40 5.11 7.97
CA HIS A 56 18.14 3.70 7.67
C HIS A 56 16.98 3.52 6.65
N PRO A 57 16.99 4.20 5.49
CA PRO A 57 15.93 4.05 4.49
C PRO A 57 15.84 2.60 4.00
N ILE A 58 14.62 2.11 3.74
CA ILE A 58 14.47 0.89 2.94
C ILE A 58 14.72 1.21 1.46
N ASP A 59 15.22 0.22 0.72
CA ASP A 59 15.54 0.38 -0.68
C ASP A 59 14.26 0.52 -1.54
N GLU A 60 14.40 1.05 -2.76
CA GLU A 60 13.24 1.35 -3.61
C GLU A 60 12.46 0.08 -3.97
N ALA A 61 13.15 -1.01 -4.28
CA ALA A 61 12.52 -2.27 -4.65
C ALA A 61 11.81 -2.94 -3.46
N GLU A 62 12.38 -2.83 -2.27
CA GLU A 62 11.80 -3.27 -1.00
C GLU A 62 10.56 -2.45 -0.67
N LEU A 63 10.62 -1.12 -0.78
CA LEU A 63 9.47 -0.23 -0.56
C LEU A 63 8.35 -0.50 -1.57
N ALA A 64 8.68 -0.66 -2.85
CA ALA A 64 7.70 -0.99 -3.88
C ALA A 64 7.06 -2.37 -3.65
N ARG A 65 7.85 -3.36 -3.24
CA ARG A 65 7.35 -4.70 -2.87
C ARG A 65 6.45 -4.66 -1.64
N LEU A 66 6.83 -3.86 -0.64
CA LEU A 66 6.04 -3.65 0.58
C LEU A 66 4.69 -3.04 0.24
N LEU A 67 4.67 -1.99 -0.58
CA LEU A 67 3.43 -1.32 -1.02
C LEU A 67 2.46 -2.29 -1.70
N LEU A 68 2.94 -3.12 -2.63
CA LEU A 68 2.12 -4.13 -3.31
C LEU A 68 1.64 -5.23 -2.34
N THR A 69 2.55 -5.78 -1.54
CA THR A 69 2.25 -6.90 -0.63
C THR A 69 1.20 -6.52 0.41
N ASN A 70 1.27 -5.30 0.91
CA ASN A 70 0.33 -4.79 1.91
C ASN A 70 -1.05 -4.43 1.34
N ALA A 71 -1.19 -4.37 0.01
CA ALA A 71 -2.46 -4.13 -0.67
C ALA A 71 -3.19 -5.41 -1.10
N LEU A 72 -2.56 -6.59 -0.99
CA LEU A 72 -3.12 -7.84 -1.53
C LEU A 72 -4.43 -8.29 -0.87
N GLU A 73 -4.72 -7.86 0.36
CA GLU A 73 -6.00 -8.17 1.01
C GLU A 73 -7.19 -7.46 0.32
N VAL A 74 -6.95 -6.29 -0.27
CA VAL A 74 -7.94 -5.50 -1.00
C VAL A 74 -7.89 -5.81 -2.49
N PHE A 75 -6.67 -5.92 -3.06
CA PHE A 75 -6.43 -6.19 -4.48
C PHE A 75 -5.66 -7.51 -4.68
N PRO A 76 -6.30 -8.68 -4.51
CA PRO A 76 -5.61 -9.97 -4.51
C PRO A 76 -5.03 -10.38 -5.88
N ASP A 77 -5.56 -9.85 -6.98
CA ASP A 77 -5.08 -10.08 -8.34
C ASP A 77 -3.70 -9.45 -8.61
N LEU A 78 -3.29 -8.45 -7.83
CA LEU A 78 -1.94 -7.87 -7.91
C LEU A 78 -0.84 -8.84 -7.47
N SER A 79 -1.19 -9.96 -6.85
CA SER A 79 -0.25 -11.04 -6.54
C SER A 79 0.48 -11.57 -7.78
N ASN A 80 -0.18 -11.58 -8.94
CA ASN A 80 0.43 -11.98 -10.21
C ASN A 80 1.57 -11.03 -10.62
N GLU A 81 1.46 -9.75 -10.30
CA GLU A 81 2.47 -8.75 -10.62
C GLU A 81 3.72 -8.91 -9.75
N LEU A 82 3.54 -9.24 -8.46
CA LEU A 82 4.64 -9.60 -7.57
C LEU A 82 5.40 -10.84 -8.06
N VAL A 83 4.67 -11.86 -8.52
CA VAL A 83 5.27 -13.09 -9.07
C VAL A 83 5.98 -12.78 -10.39
N ALA A 84 5.37 -12.02 -11.28
CA ALA A 84 5.96 -11.65 -12.57
C ALA A 84 7.25 -10.83 -12.39
N ALA A 85 7.26 -9.83 -11.52
CA ALA A 85 8.45 -9.04 -11.21
C ALA A 85 9.58 -9.91 -10.65
N ARG A 86 9.25 -10.85 -9.74
CA ARG A 86 10.22 -11.82 -9.21
C ARG A 86 10.80 -12.72 -10.30
N MET A 87 9.96 -13.21 -11.22
CA MET A 87 10.40 -14.13 -12.28
C MET A 87 11.25 -13.45 -13.35
N LYS A 88 10.98 -12.17 -13.64
CA LYS A 88 11.70 -11.40 -14.67
C LYS A 88 12.99 -10.77 -14.15
N GLY A 89 13.19 -10.75 -12.83
CA GLY A 89 14.27 -9.99 -12.22
C GLY A 89 14.10 -8.48 -12.38
N ASP A 90 12.88 -8.03 -12.68
CA ASP A 90 12.57 -6.61 -12.82
C ASP A 90 12.63 -5.95 -11.43
N GLU A 91 13.33 -4.82 -11.35
CA GLU A 91 13.27 -3.96 -10.18
C GLU A 91 11.88 -3.32 -10.08
N LEU A 92 11.25 -3.50 -8.91
CA LEU A 92 9.99 -2.85 -8.62
C LEU A 92 10.27 -1.39 -8.30
N GLU A 93 9.63 -0.48 -9.04
CA GLU A 93 9.75 0.95 -8.79
C GLU A 93 8.52 1.47 -8.05
N VAL A 94 8.74 2.35 -7.07
CA VAL A 94 7.66 2.90 -6.25
C VAL A 94 6.67 3.68 -7.13
N GLY A 95 7.17 4.43 -8.12
CA GLY A 95 6.32 5.18 -9.05
C GLY A 95 5.34 4.29 -9.82
N LYS A 96 5.83 3.16 -10.36
CA LYS A 96 5.00 2.19 -11.09
C LYS A 96 3.96 1.53 -10.18
N VAL A 97 4.37 1.13 -8.98
CA VAL A 97 3.48 0.51 -7.99
C VAL A 97 2.38 1.46 -7.55
N ARG A 98 2.71 2.72 -7.25
CA ARG A 98 1.71 3.73 -6.88
C ARG A 98 0.68 3.94 -7.99
N GLY A 99 1.15 4.14 -9.22
CA GLY A 99 0.27 4.31 -10.38
C GLY A 99 -0.66 3.11 -10.56
N ARG A 100 -0.14 1.90 -10.35
CA ARG A 100 -0.92 0.67 -10.44
C ARG A 100 -2.00 0.55 -9.36
N LEU A 101 -1.66 0.84 -8.11
CA LEU A 101 -2.62 0.80 -7.00
C LEU A 101 -3.75 1.83 -7.19
N LEU A 102 -3.41 3.05 -7.61
CA LEU A 102 -4.40 4.08 -7.90
C LEU A 102 -5.31 3.70 -9.08
N ALA A 103 -4.74 3.10 -10.14
CA ALA A 103 -5.53 2.57 -11.24
C ALA A 103 -6.50 1.48 -10.77
N ARG A 104 -6.08 0.60 -9.85
CA ARG A 104 -6.96 -0.44 -9.30
C ARG A 104 -8.09 0.11 -8.43
N GLU A 105 -7.85 1.13 -7.61
CA GLU A 105 -8.91 1.84 -6.88
C GLU A 105 -9.97 2.39 -7.83
N GLN A 106 -9.53 3.00 -8.95
CA GLN A 106 -10.42 3.53 -9.97
C GLN A 106 -11.21 2.42 -10.69
N GLU A 107 -10.55 1.33 -11.06
CA GLU A 107 -11.21 0.17 -11.69
C GLU A 107 -12.31 -0.42 -10.79
N GLU A 108 -12.10 -0.49 -9.48
CA GLU A 108 -13.10 -0.98 -8.52
C GLU A 108 -14.23 0.01 -8.30
N THR A 109 -13.90 1.29 -8.17
CA THR A 109 -14.90 2.36 -8.09
C THR A 109 -15.82 2.34 -9.32
N MET A 110 -15.26 2.13 -10.51
CA MET A 110 -16.01 2.03 -11.78
C MET A 110 -16.77 0.71 -11.96
N ARG A 111 -16.40 -0.34 -11.21
CA ARG A 111 -17.17 -1.59 -11.10
C ARG A 111 -18.32 -1.50 -10.07
N GLY A 112 -18.30 -0.49 -9.19
CA GLY A 112 -19.42 -0.09 -8.33
C GLY A 112 -20.67 0.32 -9.12
N PRO A 113 -21.86 0.37 -8.47
CA PRO A 113 -23.06 -0.37 -8.86
C PRO A 113 -23.61 0.01 -10.24
N ARG A 114 -23.11 -0.64 -11.30
CA ARG A 114 -23.87 -0.79 -12.56
C ARG A 114 -24.95 -1.87 -12.49
N LEU A 115 -24.92 -2.72 -11.45
CA LEU A 115 -25.87 -3.83 -11.27
C LEU A 115 -27.26 -3.38 -10.79
N ASP A 116 -27.39 -2.18 -10.21
CA ASP A 116 -28.70 -1.68 -9.75
C ASP A 116 -29.47 -0.92 -10.84
N ALA A 117 -28.78 -0.28 -11.79
CA ALA A 117 -29.44 0.43 -12.89
C ALA A 117 -30.18 -0.51 -13.85
N ALA A 118 -29.64 -1.71 -14.12
CA ALA A 118 -30.28 -2.69 -14.99
C ALA A 118 -31.53 -3.32 -14.35
N ARG A 119 -31.53 -3.54 -13.03
CA ARG A 119 -32.66 -4.12 -12.29
C ARG A 119 -33.79 -3.11 -12.05
N VAL A 120 -33.47 -1.84 -11.84
CA VAL A 120 -34.49 -0.79 -11.68
C VAL A 120 -35.23 -0.54 -13.01
N VAL A 121 -34.52 -0.53 -14.14
CA VAL A 121 -35.15 -0.37 -15.47
C VAL A 121 -36.02 -1.56 -15.86
N SER A 122 -35.65 -2.80 -15.48
CA SER A 122 -36.50 -3.97 -15.75
C SER A 122 -37.77 -4.01 -14.89
N SER A 123 -37.73 -3.46 -13.66
CA SER A 123 -38.91 -3.42 -12.78
C SER A 123 -39.93 -2.34 -13.18
N ALA A 124 -39.48 -1.22 -13.75
CA ALA A 124 -40.36 -0.13 -14.19
C ALA A 124 -41.11 -0.48 -15.49
N ALA A 125 -40.48 -1.25 -16.39
CA ALA A 125 -41.12 -1.70 -17.63
C ALA A 125 -42.24 -2.73 -17.40
N ALA A 126 -42.15 -3.52 -16.32
CA ALA A 126 -43.18 -4.52 -15.99
C ALA A 126 -44.45 -3.91 -15.34
N ALA A 127 -44.34 -2.72 -14.73
CA ALA A 127 -45.47 -2.06 -14.07
C ALA A 127 -46.33 -1.20 -15.02
N ALA A 128 -45.82 -0.85 -16.21
CA ALA A 128 -46.49 0.01 -17.18
C ALA A 128 -47.26 -0.77 -18.28
N GLY A 129 -47.38 -2.09 -18.16
CA GLY A 129 -47.88 -2.98 -19.21
C GLY A 129 -48.92 -4.00 -18.76
N ALA A 130 -49.86 -3.63 -17.89
CA ALA A 130 -51.06 -4.43 -17.64
C ALA A 130 -52.31 -3.65 -18.13
N PRO A 131 -53.17 -4.27 -18.96
CA PRO A 131 -54.27 -3.61 -19.68
C PRO A 131 -55.44 -3.17 -18.79
#